data_AF-C1KC05-F1
#
_entry.id   AF-C1KC05-F1
#
_cell.length_a   1.000
_cell.length_b   1.000
_cell.length_c   1.000
_cell.angle_alpha   90.00
_cell.angle_beta   90.00
_cell.angle_gamma   90.00
#
_symmetry.space_group_name_H-M   'P 1'
#
loop_
_entity.id
_entity.type
_entity.pdbx_description
1 polymer ?
#
loop_
_entity_poly.entity_id
_entity_poly.type
_entity_poly.pdbx_seq_one_letter_code
_entity_poly.pdbx_strand_id
1 'polypeptide(L)'
;GINRFQRCFRNLTGLKTLHLNRNPMMSLDISLLDNLTNLTYIDMRSCPLSCGCHNSDLQNWTIMNKRLQFPHLFNITCPDHPGSYFHNFDTKVCYLDIELYFFSSTSTLTILLTLIPLLYVKLYWKFKYGYYVFRSWFGEQWRRLRDQEEKYNYDAFVSYNSADEDWVMEQLLPNLEGSSFRLCLHHR
;
A
#
# COMPACT_ATOMS: atom_id res chain seq x y z
N GLY A 1 14.64 -36.98 -4.95
CA GLY A 1 14.19 -37.76 -3.77
C GLY A 1 12.68 -37.70 -3.57
N ILE A 2 12.14 -36.49 -3.37
CA ILE A 2 10.75 -36.23 -2.94
C ILE A 2 9.67 -36.79 -3.89
N ASN A 3 9.84 -36.69 -5.21
CA ASN A 3 8.87 -37.18 -6.20
C ASN A 3 8.67 -38.71 -6.22
N ARG A 4 9.62 -39.51 -5.68
CA ARG A 4 9.44 -40.97 -5.54
C ARG A 4 8.58 -41.29 -4.30
N PHE A 5 8.79 -40.56 -3.21
CA PHE A 5 8.03 -40.73 -1.96
C PHE A 5 6.53 -40.45 -2.14
N GLN A 6 6.17 -39.37 -2.85
CA GLN A 6 4.77 -39.03 -3.11
C GLN A 6 4.02 -40.07 -3.96
N ARG A 7 4.71 -40.77 -4.88
CA ARG A 7 4.11 -41.85 -5.66
C ARG A 7 3.90 -43.13 -4.84
N CYS A 8 4.74 -43.39 -3.84
CA CYS A 8 4.66 -44.61 -3.02
C CYS A 8 3.40 -44.68 -2.16
N PHE A 9 2.92 -43.55 -1.61
CA PHE A 9 1.80 -43.54 -0.66
C PHE A 9 0.42 -43.29 -1.28
N ARG A 10 0.38 -42.91 -2.57
CA ARG A 10 -0.86 -42.44 -3.22
C ARG A 10 -1.97 -43.50 -3.33
N ASN A 11 -1.64 -44.80 -3.27
CA ASN A 11 -2.59 -45.91 -3.46
C ASN A 11 -2.62 -46.91 -2.30
N LEU A 12 -2.10 -46.53 -1.13
CA LEU A 12 -1.97 -47.40 0.04
C LEU A 12 -3.10 -47.18 1.06
N THR A 13 -4.35 -47.18 0.61
CA THR A 13 -5.53 -46.91 1.45
C THR A 13 -5.76 -47.97 2.53
N GLY A 14 -5.24 -49.19 2.36
CA GLY A 14 -5.31 -50.26 3.36
C GLY A 14 -4.17 -50.28 4.39
N LEU A 15 -3.21 -49.36 4.30
CA LEU A 15 -2.03 -49.35 5.16
C LEU A 15 -2.39 -48.96 6.59
N LYS A 16 -2.05 -49.81 7.56
CA LYS A 16 -2.31 -49.58 8.99
C LYS A 16 -1.08 -49.16 9.78
N THR A 17 0.10 -49.62 9.34
CA THR A 17 1.36 -49.47 10.06
C THR A 17 2.42 -48.95 9.10
N LEU A 18 3.09 -47.87 9.49
CA LEU A 18 4.17 -47.27 8.71
C LEU A 18 5.43 -47.15 9.57
N HIS A 19 6.52 -47.77 9.13
CA HIS A 19 7.82 -47.71 9.79
C HIS A 19 8.76 -46.78 9.01
N LEU A 20 9.09 -45.64 9.61
CA LEU A 20 10.04 -44.65 9.10
C LEU A 20 11.27 -44.52 9.99
N ASN A 21 11.39 -45.31 11.04
CA ASN A 21 12.46 -45.24 12.03
C ASN A 21 13.85 -45.48 11.42
N ARG A 22 14.86 -44.85 12.03
CA ARG A 22 16.29 -44.94 11.62
C ARG A 22 16.56 -44.46 10.19
N ASN A 23 15.76 -43.52 9.69
CA ASN A 23 16.01 -42.85 8.42
C ASN A 23 16.59 -41.45 8.65
N PRO A 24 17.41 -40.92 7.72
CA PRO A 24 17.96 -39.56 7.78
C PRO A 24 16.90 -38.49 7.44
N MET A 25 15.65 -38.71 7.85
CA MET A 25 14.51 -37.86 7.55
C MET A 25 14.49 -36.66 8.50
N MET A 26 14.58 -35.46 7.93
CA MET A 26 14.52 -34.20 8.68
C MET A 26 13.12 -33.62 8.76
N SER A 27 12.27 -33.89 7.76
CA SER A 27 10.90 -33.40 7.67
C SER A 27 9.99 -34.40 6.98
N LEU A 28 8.69 -34.31 7.29
CA LEU A 28 7.65 -35.13 6.68
C LEU A 28 6.43 -34.25 6.38
N ASP A 29 6.10 -34.17 5.10
CA ASP A 29 4.89 -33.46 4.65
C ASP A 29 3.66 -34.34 4.92
N ILE A 30 2.75 -33.83 5.76
CA ILE A 30 1.52 -34.54 6.16
C ILE A 30 0.61 -34.80 4.97
N SER A 31 0.66 -33.96 3.92
CA SER A 31 -0.17 -34.16 2.73
C SER A 31 0.11 -35.50 2.04
N LEU A 32 1.31 -36.08 2.26
CA LEU A 32 1.65 -37.43 1.78
C LEU A 32 0.90 -38.54 2.52
N LEU A 33 0.46 -38.25 3.74
CA LEU A 33 -0.20 -39.18 4.66
C LEU A 33 -1.73 -39.03 4.65
N ASP A 34 -2.27 -37.94 4.10
CA ASP A 34 -3.72 -37.69 4.02
C ASP A 34 -4.49 -38.80 3.30
N ASN A 35 -3.89 -39.43 2.28
CA ASN A 35 -4.48 -40.54 1.54
C ASN A 35 -4.47 -41.88 2.31
N LEU A 36 -3.73 -41.97 3.42
CA LEU A 36 -3.60 -43.19 4.23
C LEU A 36 -4.68 -43.23 5.31
N THR A 37 -5.94 -43.30 4.89
CA THR A 37 -7.12 -43.14 5.77
C THR A 37 -7.25 -44.21 6.87
N ASN A 38 -6.67 -45.40 6.66
CA ASN A 38 -6.69 -46.52 7.61
C ASN A 38 -5.43 -46.63 8.47
N LEU A 39 -4.54 -45.65 8.39
CA LEU A 39 -3.29 -45.65 9.14
C LEU A 39 -3.60 -45.49 10.64
N THR A 40 -2.99 -46.32 11.47
CA THR A 40 -3.17 -46.32 12.94
C THR A 40 -1.85 -46.23 13.69
N TYR A 41 -0.71 -46.49 13.04
CA TYR A 41 0.60 -46.53 13.69
C TYR A 41 1.69 -45.99 12.78
N ILE A 42 2.52 -45.08 13.31
CA ILE A 42 3.67 -44.52 12.59
C ILE A 42 4.89 -44.49 13.51
N ASP A 43 5.95 -45.20 13.15
CA ASP A 43 7.22 -45.19 13.90
C ASP A 43 8.24 -44.26 13.24
N MET A 44 8.62 -43.18 13.92
CA MET A 44 9.63 -42.20 13.46
C MET A 44 10.85 -42.14 14.38
N ARG A 45 11.08 -43.17 15.21
CA ARG A 45 12.18 -43.17 16.18
C ARG A 45 13.54 -43.14 15.49
N SER A 46 14.50 -42.48 16.12
CA SER A 46 15.87 -42.36 15.60
C SER A 46 15.95 -41.68 14.22
N CYS A 47 14.99 -40.78 13.90
CA CYS A 47 15.09 -39.87 12.78
C CYS A 47 15.56 -38.49 13.26
N PRO A 48 16.47 -37.81 12.53
CA PRO A 48 16.96 -36.47 12.89
C PRO A 48 15.93 -35.40 12.49
N LEU A 49 14.72 -35.45 13.06
CA LEU A 49 13.64 -34.49 12.78
C LEU A 49 14.03 -33.09 13.24
N SER A 50 13.86 -32.10 12.37
CA SER A 50 14.20 -30.71 12.66
C SER A 50 13.10 -30.01 13.46
N CYS A 51 13.46 -29.29 14.52
CA CYS A 51 12.54 -28.43 15.28
C CYS A 51 12.52 -27.05 14.66
N GLY A 52 11.81 -26.90 13.54
CA GLY A 52 11.66 -25.63 12.85
C GLY A 52 10.27 -25.48 12.23
N CYS A 53 9.97 -24.31 11.69
CA CYS A 53 8.64 -23.97 11.17
C CYS A 53 8.16 -24.86 10.02
N HIS A 54 9.06 -25.51 9.29
CA HIS A 54 8.66 -26.45 8.24
C HIS A 54 8.05 -27.76 8.80
N ASN A 55 8.24 -28.05 10.09
CA ASN A 55 7.65 -29.21 10.78
C ASN A 55 6.56 -28.80 11.79
N SER A 56 6.15 -27.52 11.82
CA SER A 56 5.09 -27.05 12.75
C SER A 56 3.80 -27.81 12.55
N ASP A 57 3.45 -28.08 11.29
CA ASP A 57 2.25 -28.83 10.95
C ASP A 57 2.38 -30.28 11.42
N LEU A 58 3.54 -30.91 11.18
CA LEU A 58 3.83 -32.28 11.62
C LEU A 58 3.74 -32.42 13.13
N GLN A 59 4.31 -31.48 13.88
CA GLN A 59 4.19 -31.43 15.34
C GLN A 59 2.71 -31.34 15.75
N ASN A 60 1.97 -30.37 15.21
CA ASN A 60 0.56 -30.18 15.53
C ASN A 60 -0.26 -31.44 15.20
N TRP A 61 0.01 -32.07 14.07
CA TRP A 61 -0.63 -33.31 13.65
C TRP A 61 -0.35 -34.47 14.59
N THR A 62 0.89 -34.63 15.08
CA THR A 62 1.23 -35.67 16.06
C THR A 62 0.51 -35.50 17.40
N ILE A 63 0.17 -34.26 17.78
CA ILE A 63 -0.51 -33.93 19.03
C ILE A 63 -2.04 -34.02 18.87
N MET A 64 -2.58 -33.51 17.76
CA MET A 64 -4.02 -33.44 17.50
C MET A 64 -4.62 -34.78 17.08
N ASN A 65 -3.86 -35.63 16.40
CA ASN A 65 -4.39 -36.86 15.84
C ASN A 65 -4.44 -37.99 16.86
N LYS A 66 -5.57 -38.13 17.56
CA LYS A 66 -5.80 -39.18 18.57
C LYS A 66 -5.95 -40.60 18.01
N ARG A 67 -6.15 -40.75 16.70
CA ARG A 67 -6.31 -42.07 16.05
C ARG A 67 -4.95 -42.74 15.77
N LEU A 68 -3.91 -41.94 15.55
CA LEU A 68 -2.58 -42.41 15.23
C LEU A 68 -1.74 -42.60 16.49
N GLN A 69 -1.03 -43.72 16.54
CA GLN A 69 -0.06 -44.00 17.60
C GLN A 69 1.35 -43.61 17.14
N PHE A 70 1.99 -42.75 17.94
CA PHE A 70 3.36 -42.31 17.76
C PHE A 70 4.24 -42.86 18.90
N PRO A 71 5.00 -43.93 18.67
CA PRO A 71 5.79 -44.58 19.69
C PRO A 71 6.94 -43.67 20.15
N HIS A 72 7.02 -43.42 21.46
CA HIS A 72 8.06 -42.59 22.09
C HIS A 72 8.18 -41.17 21.52
N LEU A 73 7.09 -40.58 21.03
CA LEU A 73 7.06 -39.20 20.51
C LEU A 73 7.71 -38.18 21.46
N PHE A 74 7.45 -38.33 22.77
CA PHE A 74 7.97 -37.43 23.80
C PHE A 74 9.49 -37.49 24.00
N ASN A 75 10.16 -38.56 23.52
CA ASN A 75 11.60 -38.75 23.66
C ASN A 75 12.37 -38.43 22.37
N ILE A 76 11.70 -37.96 21.32
CA ILE A 76 12.36 -37.56 20.07
C ILE A 76 12.96 -36.17 20.28
N THR A 77 14.29 -36.08 20.20
CA THR A 77 15.05 -34.83 20.28
C THR A 77 15.36 -34.30 18.89
N CYS A 78 15.53 -32.98 18.79
CA CYS A 78 15.89 -32.32 17.55
C CYS A 78 17.40 -32.06 17.47
N PRO A 79 18.05 -32.30 16.33
CA PRO A 79 19.48 -32.04 16.16
C PRO A 79 19.80 -30.54 16.09
N ASP A 80 18.89 -29.72 15.55
CA ASP A 80 19.12 -28.29 15.34
C ASP A 80 19.01 -27.46 16.63
N HIS A 81 18.27 -27.97 17.61
CA HIS A 81 17.98 -27.29 18.86
C HIS A 81 18.31 -28.24 20.03
N PRO A 82 19.54 -28.18 20.57
CA PRO A 82 19.97 -29.06 21.66
C PRO A 82 19.05 -28.92 22.88
N GLY A 83 18.56 -30.05 23.38
CA GLY A 83 17.70 -30.08 24.57
C GLY A 83 16.20 -29.81 24.31
N SER A 84 15.80 -29.56 23.06
CA SER A 84 14.39 -29.49 22.70
C SER A 84 13.86 -30.85 22.21
N TYR A 85 12.57 -31.06 22.45
CA TYR A 85 11.85 -32.25 22.01
C TYR A 85 10.90 -31.90 20.88
N PHE A 86 10.76 -32.82 19.91
CA PHE A 86 9.95 -32.60 18.72
C PHE A 86 8.47 -32.27 19.03
N HIS A 87 7.91 -32.85 20.09
CA HIS A 87 6.52 -32.60 20.47
C HIS A 87 6.27 -31.20 21.05
N ASN A 88 7.31 -30.50 21.54
CA ASN A 88 7.14 -29.25 22.30
C ASN A 88 8.18 -28.18 21.93
N PHE A 89 8.52 -28.06 20.64
CA PHE A 89 9.26 -26.89 20.19
C PHE A 89 8.32 -25.70 19.98
N ASP A 90 8.88 -24.50 20.05
CA ASP A 90 8.13 -23.25 19.97
C ASP A 90 7.71 -22.94 18.53
N THR A 91 6.40 -23.00 18.26
CA THR A 91 5.80 -22.65 16.97
C THR A 91 5.31 -21.22 16.90
N LYS A 92 5.31 -20.47 18.02
CA LYS A 92 4.85 -19.07 18.02
C LYS A 92 5.72 -18.22 17.12
N VAL A 93 7.02 -18.52 17.09
CA VAL A 93 8.01 -17.87 16.22
C VAL A 93 7.60 -17.94 14.74
N CYS A 94 6.89 -19.00 14.33
CA CYS A 94 6.49 -19.21 12.93
C CYS A 94 5.37 -18.29 12.46
N TYR A 95 4.60 -17.70 13.39
CA TYR A 95 3.46 -16.82 13.06
C TYR A 95 3.77 -15.33 13.28
N LEU A 96 4.94 -14.99 13.84
CA LEU A 96 5.35 -13.61 14.13
C LEU A 96 5.31 -12.71 12.89
N ASP A 97 5.76 -13.22 11.74
CA ASP A 97 5.76 -12.44 10.49
C ASP A 97 4.33 -12.07 10.07
N ILE A 98 3.40 -13.03 10.18
CA ILE A 98 2.00 -12.82 9.81
C ILE A 98 1.36 -11.77 10.70
N GLU A 99 1.56 -11.87 12.01
CA GLU A 99 1.07 -10.88 12.98
C GLU A 99 1.65 -9.48 12.69
N LEU A 100 2.95 -9.41 12.38
CA LEU A 100 3.62 -8.17 12.02
C LEU A 100 3.04 -7.56 10.72
N TYR A 101 2.77 -8.37 9.71
CA TYR A 101 2.14 -7.92 8.46
C TYR A 101 0.75 -7.34 8.70
N PHE A 102 -0.10 -8.04 9.46
CA PHE A 102 -1.44 -7.53 9.79
C PHE A 102 -1.36 -6.25 10.62
N PHE A 103 -0.45 -6.18 11.59
CA PHE A 103 -0.24 -4.98 12.40
C PHE A 103 0.24 -3.79 11.57
N SER A 104 1.23 -4.00 10.70
CA SER A 104 1.75 -2.97 9.81
C SER A 104 0.67 -2.48 8.84
N SER A 105 -0.13 -3.38 8.27
CA SER A 105 -1.21 -3.03 7.34
C SER A 105 -2.31 -2.20 8.03
N THR A 106 -2.79 -2.66 9.19
CA THR A 106 -3.86 -1.97 9.94
C THR A 106 -3.41 -0.62 10.48
N SER A 107 -2.18 -0.51 10.96
CA SER A 107 -1.58 0.76 11.40
C SER A 107 -1.48 1.77 10.25
N THR A 108 -1.04 1.32 9.07
CA THR A 108 -0.94 2.20 7.90
C THR A 108 -2.32 2.72 7.47
N LEU A 109 -3.31 1.83 7.41
CA LEU A 109 -4.68 2.19 7.00
C LEU A 109 -5.32 3.18 7.99
N THR A 110 -5.16 2.96 9.28
CA THR A 110 -5.71 3.86 10.32
C THR A 110 -5.05 5.25 10.26
N ILE A 111 -3.75 5.33 10.04
CA ILE A 111 -3.04 6.60 9.84
C ILE A 111 -3.55 7.32 8.58
N LEU A 112 -3.74 6.63 7.46
CA LEU A 112 -4.25 7.25 6.24
C LEU A 112 -5.68 7.79 6.39
N LEU A 113 -6.57 6.97 6.97
CA LEU A 113 -7.97 7.35 7.19
C LEU A 113 -8.13 8.52 8.16
N THR A 114 -7.17 8.74 9.05
CA THR A 114 -7.19 9.86 10.00
C THR A 114 -6.46 11.10 9.45
N LEU A 115 -5.28 10.95 8.85
CA LEU A 115 -4.50 12.07 8.36
C LEU A 115 -5.12 12.73 7.12
N ILE A 116 -5.67 11.96 6.17
CA ILE A 116 -6.20 12.52 4.92
C ILE A 116 -7.34 13.51 5.18
N PRO A 117 -8.39 13.20 5.98
CA PRO A 117 -9.44 14.16 6.29
C PRO A 117 -8.92 15.38 7.06
N LEU A 118 -7.97 15.19 7.99
CA LEU A 118 -7.38 16.29 8.75
C LEU A 118 -6.62 17.25 7.84
N LEU A 119 -5.77 16.72 6.96
CA LEU A 119 -5.04 17.51 5.96
C LEU A 119 -6.03 18.18 5.00
N TYR A 120 -7.08 17.48 4.55
CA TYR A 120 -8.11 18.05 3.70
C TYR A 120 -8.78 19.25 4.39
N VAL A 121 -9.33 19.09 5.58
CA VAL A 121 -10.05 20.18 6.27
C VAL A 121 -9.13 21.38 6.55
N LYS A 122 -7.87 21.14 6.93
CA LYS A 122 -6.92 22.22 7.27
C LYS A 122 -6.32 22.90 6.03
N LEU A 123 -5.98 22.14 5.00
CA LEU A 123 -5.26 22.65 3.83
C LEU A 123 -6.17 23.02 2.67
N TYR A 124 -7.40 22.50 2.59
CA TYR A 124 -8.33 22.77 1.48
C TYR A 124 -8.52 24.26 1.23
N TRP A 125 -8.81 25.02 2.30
CA TRP A 125 -8.98 26.47 2.18
C TRP A 125 -7.68 27.16 1.79
N LYS A 126 -6.54 26.77 2.37
CA LYS A 126 -5.23 27.35 2.05
C LYS A 126 -4.86 27.15 0.57
N PHE A 127 -5.05 25.94 0.05
CA PHE A 127 -4.82 25.65 -1.37
C PHE A 127 -5.80 26.37 -2.28
N LYS A 128 -7.09 26.41 -1.93
CA LYS A 128 -8.10 27.12 -2.72
C LYS A 128 -7.79 28.60 -2.82
N TYR A 129 -7.51 29.26 -1.69
CA TYR A 129 -7.14 30.68 -1.69
C TYR A 129 -5.81 30.91 -2.43
N GLY A 130 -4.80 30.08 -2.19
CA GLY A 130 -3.52 30.15 -2.91
C GLY A 130 -3.68 30.04 -4.42
N TYR A 131 -4.54 29.13 -4.90
CA TYR A 131 -4.86 28.97 -6.31
C TYR A 131 -5.52 30.22 -6.90
N TYR A 132 -6.51 30.81 -6.23
CA TYR A 132 -7.15 32.04 -6.71
C TYR A 132 -6.17 33.23 -6.74
N VAL A 133 -5.34 33.38 -5.71
CA VAL A 133 -4.31 34.43 -5.67
C VAL A 133 -3.28 34.23 -6.77
N PHE A 134 -2.79 33.00 -6.95
CA PHE A 134 -1.85 32.66 -8.02
C PHE A 134 -2.44 32.93 -9.40
N ARG A 135 -3.69 32.54 -9.64
CA ARG A 135 -4.38 32.80 -10.90
C ARG A 135 -4.58 34.30 -11.17
N SER A 136 -4.92 35.06 -10.12
CA SER A 136 -5.03 36.53 -10.22
C SER A 136 -3.70 37.18 -10.58
N TRP A 137 -2.63 36.80 -9.88
CA TRP A 137 -1.28 37.28 -10.14
C TRP A 137 -0.80 36.92 -11.55
N PHE A 138 -1.05 35.69 -11.99
CA PHE A 138 -0.67 35.25 -13.34
C PHE A 138 -1.45 36.00 -14.42
N GLY A 139 -2.75 36.25 -14.21
CA GLY A 139 -3.57 37.05 -15.11
C GLY A 139 -3.06 38.49 -15.24
N GLU A 140 -2.68 39.13 -14.13
CA GLU A 140 -2.05 40.45 -14.17
C GLU A 140 -0.71 40.44 -14.90
N GLN A 141 0.14 39.45 -14.62
CA GLN A 141 1.45 39.36 -15.26
C GLN A 141 1.31 39.19 -16.78
N TRP A 142 0.36 38.37 -17.22
CA TRP A 142 0.07 38.17 -18.64
C TRP A 142 -0.56 39.41 -19.29
N ARG A 143 -1.40 40.14 -18.56
CA ARG A 143 -1.94 41.43 -19.01
C ARG A 143 -0.84 42.48 -19.20
N ARG A 144 0.09 42.60 -18.25
CA ARG A 144 1.23 43.54 -18.37
C ARG A 144 2.13 43.23 -19.56
N LEU A 145 2.36 41.94 -19.84
CA LEU A 145 3.12 41.52 -21.02
C LEU A 145 2.38 41.90 -22.32
N ARG A 146 1.06 41.72 -22.36
CA ARG A 146 0.23 42.15 -23.50
C ARG A 146 0.20 43.66 -23.66
N ASP A 147 0.06 44.42 -22.58
CA ASP A 147 0.06 45.89 -22.59
C ASP A 147 1.43 46.45 -23.05
N GLN A 148 2.53 45.71 -22.88
CA GLN A 148 3.84 46.08 -23.44
C GLN A 148 3.97 45.81 -24.95
N GLU A 149 3.24 44.82 -25.48
CA GLU A 149 3.22 44.51 -26.92
C GLU A 149 2.24 45.40 -27.69
N GLU A 150 1.12 45.80 -27.07
CA GLU A 150 0.14 46.69 -27.68
C GLU A 150 0.64 48.15 -27.67
N LYS A 151 1.02 48.67 -28.85
CA LYS A 151 1.24 50.11 -29.04
C LYS A 151 -0.08 50.85 -29.01
N TYR A 152 -0.39 51.53 -27.91
CA TYR A 152 -1.56 52.41 -27.82
C TYR A 152 -1.38 53.65 -28.72
N ASN A 153 -2.40 53.95 -29.54
CA ASN A 153 -2.41 55.13 -30.41
C ASN A 153 -2.90 56.40 -29.70
N TYR A 154 -3.54 56.23 -28.54
CA TYR A 154 -4.16 57.28 -27.74
C TYR A 154 -3.68 57.16 -26.29
N ASP A 155 -3.55 58.30 -25.60
CA ASP A 155 -3.05 58.40 -24.24
C ASP A 155 -4.19 58.26 -23.20
N ALA A 156 -5.41 58.66 -23.56
CA ALA A 156 -6.58 58.54 -22.71
C ALA A 156 -7.87 58.35 -23.53
N PHE A 157 -8.83 57.64 -22.94
CA PHE A 157 -10.20 57.55 -23.44
C PHE A 157 -11.10 58.47 -22.60
N VAL A 158 -11.88 59.33 -23.26
CA VAL A 158 -12.79 60.27 -22.58
C VAL A 158 -14.21 59.71 -22.64
N SER A 159 -14.76 59.39 -21.47
CA SER A 159 -16.17 59.01 -21.30
C SER A 159 -16.96 60.20 -20.78
N TYR A 160 -17.93 60.68 -21.56
CA TYR A 160 -18.75 61.85 -21.24
C TYR A 160 -20.24 61.56 -21.42
N ASN A 161 -21.09 62.37 -20.78
CA ASN A 161 -22.54 62.31 -20.96
C ASN A 161 -22.93 63.07 -22.24
N SER A 162 -24.01 62.68 -22.91
CA SER A 162 -24.49 63.38 -24.12
C SER A 162 -24.84 64.84 -23.87
N ALA A 163 -25.26 65.18 -22.65
CA ALA A 163 -25.52 66.57 -22.27
C ALA A 163 -24.26 67.46 -22.26
N ASP A 164 -23.07 66.87 -22.10
CA ASP A 164 -21.79 67.58 -22.01
C ASP A 164 -20.99 67.49 -23.33
N GLU A 165 -21.60 66.97 -24.40
CA GLU A 165 -20.93 66.71 -25.68
C GLU A 165 -20.37 67.98 -26.31
N ASP A 166 -21.17 69.05 -26.37
CA ASP A 166 -20.76 70.33 -26.96
C ASP A 166 -19.52 70.88 -26.24
N TRP A 167 -19.51 70.85 -24.91
CA TRP A 167 -18.38 71.32 -24.12
C TRP A 167 -17.13 70.45 -24.31
N VAL A 168 -17.29 69.13 -24.43
CA VAL A 168 -16.18 68.21 -24.67
C VAL A 168 -15.54 68.46 -26.04
N MET A 169 -16.37 68.66 -27.07
CA MET A 169 -15.88 68.88 -28.43
C MET A 169 -15.26 70.26 -28.62
N GLU A 170 -15.87 71.31 -28.04
CA GLU A 170 -15.46 72.69 -28.27
C GLU A 170 -14.37 73.18 -27.32
N GLN A 171 -14.34 72.65 -26.08
CA GLN A 171 -13.42 73.13 -25.05
C GLN A 171 -12.40 72.06 -24.64
N LEU A 172 -12.83 70.85 -24.29
CA LEU A 172 -11.91 69.86 -23.74
C LEU A 172 -10.91 69.36 -24.79
N LEU A 173 -11.40 68.95 -25.97
CA LEU A 173 -10.55 68.38 -27.02
C LEU A 173 -9.48 69.35 -27.53
N PRO A 174 -9.79 70.60 -27.90
CA PRO A 174 -8.78 71.50 -28.48
C PRO A 174 -7.67 71.85 -27.48
N ASN A 175 -8.02 71.98 -26.20
CA ASN A 175 -7.04 72.32 -25.15
C ASN A 175 -6.09 71.15 -24.81
N LEU A 176 -6.57 69.91 -24.89
CA LEU A 176 -5.77 68.72 -24.58
C LEU A 176 -5.01 68.18 -25.80
N GLU A 177 -5.64 68.10 -26.98
CA GLU A 177 -4.91 67.70 -28.20
C GLU A 177 -3.92 68.76 -28.66
N GLY A 178 -4.20 70.04 -28.40
CA GLY A 178 -3.26 71.14 -28.65
C GLY A 178 -2.02 71.15 -27.75
N SER A 179 -2.07 70.47 -26.59
CA SER A 179 -0.95 70.38 -25.63
C SER A 179 -0.15 69.07 -25.73
N SER A 180 -0.41 68.25 -26.76
CA SER A 180 0.27 66.99 -27.14
C SER A 180 -0.34 65.68 -26.66
N PHE A 181 -1.56 65.67 -26.10
CA PHE A 181 -2.26 64.41 -25.78
C PHE A 181 -3.08 63.91 -26.97
N ARG A 182 -3.14 62.59 -27.18
CA ARG A 182 -4.06 61.98 -28.17
C ARG A 182 -5.24 61.33 -27.45
N LEU A 183 -6.44 61.86 -27.67
CA LEU A 183 -7.65 61.42 -26.97
C LEU A 183 -8.52 60.52 -27.86
N CYS A 184 -9.03 59.43 -27.28
CA CYS A 184 -10.01 58.55 -27.91
C CYS A 184 -11.41 58.88 -27.38
N LEU A 185 -12.38 59.08 -28.28
CA LEU A 185 -13.79 59.32 -27.94
C LEU A 185 -14.66 58.24 -28.55
N HIS A 186 -15.78 57.95 -27.89
CA HIS A 186 -16.71 56.91 -28.36
C HIS A 186 -17.40 57.27 -29.69
N HIS A 187 -17.53 58.56 -29.99
CA HIS A 187 -18.26 59.07 -31.17
C HIS A 187 -17.34 59.41 -32.36
N ARG A 188 -16.06 59.01 -32.33
CA ARG A 188 -15.03 59.32 -33.34
C ARG A 188 -14.70 58.11 -34.22
#